data_AF-A0A9E3T7C6-F1
#
_entry.id   AF-A0A9E3T7C6-F1
#
_cell.length_a   1.000
_cell.length_b   1.000
_cell.length_c   1.000
_cell.angle_alpha   90.00
_cell.angle_beta   90.00
_cell.angle_gamma   90.00
#
_symmetry.space_group_name_H-M   'P 1'
#
loop_
_entity.id
_entity.type
_entity.pdbx_description
1 polymer ?
#
loop_
_entity_poly.entity_id
_entity_poly.type
_entity_poly.pdbx_seq_one_letter_code
_entity_poly.pdbx_strand_id
1 'polypeptide(L)'
;MKRVIRIALMALVALAVMIPAHAAGKVTVGDLLTQIAQVKSLSATDGATAAASLRAAGVNLPALDVKAALNEGAVAQIAGALGLNVSTSNPQAPFSQTQVDAFVSTFASELGRPLPGATQNPLWTPPPQSKGKHKGHTKSQTEPM
;
A
#
# COMPACT_ATOMS: atom_id res chain seq x y z
N MET A 1 37.53 -1.93 5.11
CA MET A 1 36.35 -1.89 4.22
C MET A 1 35.19 -2.59 4.92
N LYS A 2 34.20 -1.85 5.42
CA LYS A 2 33.08 -2.40 6.20
C LYS A 2 32.01 -2.91 5.23
N ARG A 3 31.85 -4.23 5.12
CA ARG A 3 30.82 -4.86 4.30
C ARG A 3 29.47 -4.69 4.99
N VAL A 4 28.61 -3.88 4.41
CA VAL A 4 27.26 -3.61 4.94
C VAL A 4 26.38 -4.79 4.54
N ILE A 5 26.07 -5.66 5.51
CA ILE A 5 25.17 -6.81 5.34
C ILE A 5 23.75 -6.26 5.23
N ARG A 6 23.19 -6.29 4.02
CA ARG A 6 21.77 -5.98 3.79
C ARG A 6 20.96 -7.20 4.23
N ILE A 7 20.37 -7.12 5.42
CA ILE A 7 19.44 -8.12 5.92
C ILE A 7 18.15 -7.97 5.11
N ALA A 8 18.00 -8.81 4.08
CA ALA A 8 16.76 -8.94 3.33
C ALA A 8 15.78 -9.76 4.18
N LEU A 9 14.71 -9.13 4.66
CA LEU A 9 13.63 -9.80 5.37
C LEU A 9 12.79 -10.57 4.33
N MET A 10 12.98 -11.88 4.23
CA MET A 10 12.09 -12.74 3.43
C MET A 10 10.86 -13.08 4.27
N ALA A 11 9.71 -12.47 3.94
CA ALA A 11 8.43 -12.85 4.53
C ALA A 11 7.82 -14.02 3.73
N LEU A 12 7.85 -15.22 4.32
CA LEU A 12 7.14 -16.39 3.81
C LEU A 12 5.67 -16.30 4.21
N VAL A 13 4.77 -16.04 3.26
CA VAL A 13 3.33 -16.01 3.52
C VAL A 13 2.80 -17.45 3.49
N ALA A 14 2.72 -18.08 4.66
CA ALA A 14 2.01 -19.34 4.87
C ALA A 14 0.79 -19.07 5.75
N LEU A 15 -0.37 -18.83 5.12
CA LEU A 15 -1.65 -18.62 5.82
C LEU A 15 -2.69 -19.61 5.31
N ALA A 16 -2.62 -20.83 5.83
CA ALA A 16 -3.70 -21.81 5.74
C ALA A 16 -4.65 -21.60 6.94
N VAL A 17 -5.57 -20.65 6.80
CA VAL A 17 -6.69 -20.47 7.74
C VAL A 17 -7.97 -20.77 6.96
N MET A 18 -8.48 -22.00 7.10
CA MET A 18 -9.79 -22.38 6.57
C MET A 18 -10.90 -21.75 7.43
N ILE A 19 -11.47 -20.63 6.96
CA ILE A 19 -12.74 -20.08 7.47
C ILE A 19 -13.77 -20.21 6.33
N PRO A 20 -15.03 -20.60 6.62
CA PRO A 20 -16.02 -20.85 5.57
C PRO A 20 -16.41 -19.53 4.90
N ALA A 21 -16.05 -19.40 3.63
CA ALA A 21 -16.39 -18.27 2.76
C ALA A 21 -17.90 -18.23 2.53
N HIS A 22 -18.61 -17.43 3.34
CA HIS A 22 -20.01 -17.09 3.06
C HIS A 22 -20.03 -15.92 2.08
N ALA A 23 -20.47 -16.22 0.84
CA ALA A 23 -20.98 -15.30 -0.18
C ALA A 23 -20.24 -13.94 -0.35
N ALA A 24 -19.12 -13.95 -1.07
CA ALA A 24 -18.55 -12.73 -1.68
C ALA A 24 -18.28 -13.03 -3.16
N GLY A 25 -18.63 -12.09 -4.05
CA GLY A 25 -18.32 -12.21 -5.47
C GLY A 25 -16.85 -12.55 -5.69
N LYS A 26 -16.54 -13.30 -6.76
CA LYS A 26 -15.16 -13.67 -7.08
C LYS A 26 -14.30 -12.41 -7.10
N VAL A 27 -13.41 -12.25 -6.12
CA VAL A 27 -12.49 -11.12 -6.04
C VAL A 27 -11.63 -11.11 -7.29
N THR A 28 -11.52 -9.94 -7.91
CA THR A 28 -10.79 -9.76 -9.15
C THR A 28 -9.45 -9.06 -8.93
N VAL A 29 -8.59 -9.13 -9.95
CA VAL A 29 -7.37 -8.31 -10.01
C VAL A 29 -7.71 -6.82 -9.89
N GLY A 30 -8.81 -6.37 -10.51
CA GLY A 30 -9.26 -4.99 -10.45
C GLY A 30 -9.60 -4.52 -9.04
N ASP A 31 -10.19 -5.38 -8.22
CA ASP A 31 -10.56 -5.05 -6.84
C ASP A 31 -9.30 -4.78 -5.98
N LEU A 32 -8.29 -5.65 -6.11
CA LEU A 32 -7.00 -5.46 -5.43
C LEU A 32 -6.31 -4.17 -5.88
N LEU A 33 -6.25 -3.91 -7.20
CA LEU A 33 -5.61 -2.69 -7.72
C LEU A 33 -6.33 -1.43 -7.22
N THR A 34 -7.65 -1.47 -7.13
CA THR A 34 -8.47 -0.36 -6.62
C THR A 34 -8.14 -0.07 -5.16
N GLN A 35 -8.05 -1.09 -4.30
CA GLN A 35 -7.65 -0.89 -2.91
C GLN A 35 -6.23 -0.33 -2.79
N ILE A 36 -5.27 -0.83 -3.58
CA ILE A 36 -3.90 -0.32 -3.58
C ILE A 36 -3.87 1.15 -4.03
N ALA A 37 -4.63 1.51 -5.06
CA ALA A 37 -4.76 2.89 -5.51
C ALA A 37 -5.32 3.81 -4.41
N GLN A 38 -6.34 3.35 -3.67
CA GLN A 38 -6.92 4.08 -2.54
C GLN A 38 -5.91 4.31 -1.41
N VAL A 39 -5.09 3.30 -1.06
CA VAL A 39 -4.01 3.47 -0.06
C VAL A 39 -2.99 4.51 -0.49
N LYS A 40 -2.75 4.65 -1.79
CA LYS A 40 -1.85 5.67 -2.36
C LYS A 40 -2.54 7.03 -2.56
N SER A 41 -3.76 7.20 -2.06
CA SER A 41 -4.61 8.38 -2.25
C SER A 41 -4.85 8.73 -3.72
N LEU A 42 -4.83 7.73 -4.60
CA LEU A 42 -5.14 7.89 -6.01
C LEU A 42 -6.65 7.70 -6.21
N SER A 43 -7.27 8.59 -6.99
CA SER A 43 -8.67 8.45 -7.36
C SER A 43 -8.84 7.30 -8.35
N ALA A 44 -9.49 6.22 -7.91
CA ALA A 44 -9.85 5.09 -8.74
C ALA A 44 -11.22 4.55 -8.32
N THR A 45 -12.15 4.52 -9.28
CA THR A 45 -13.52 4.02 -9.11
C THR A 45 -13.69 2.57 -9.54
N ASP A 46 -12.75 2.06 -10.35
CA ASP A 46 -12.78 0.75 -10.96
C ASP A 46 -11.35 0.26 -11.26
N GLY A 47 -11.21 -1.04 -11.51
CA GLY A 47 -9.91 -1.68 -11.71
C GLY A 47 -9.11 -1.16 -12.92
N ALA A 48 -9.76 -0.70 -13.99
CA ALA A 48 -9.06 -0.16 -15.16
C ALA A 48 -8.48 1.23 -14.84
N THR A 49 -9.28 2.09 -14.20
CA THR A 49 -8.83 3.40 -13.72
C THR A 49 -7.74 3.25 -12.66
N ALA A 50 -7.86 2.27 -11.75
CA ALA A 50 -6.82 1.97 -10.77
C ALA A 50 -5.49 1.58 -11.42
N ALA A 51 -5.53 0.68 -12.41
CA ALA A 51 -4.34 0.26 -13.14
C ALA A 51 -3.67 1.44 -13.90
N ALA A 52 -4.48 2.31 -14.51
CA ALA A 52 -3.97 3.51 -15.19
C ALA A 52 -3.33 4.49 -14.21
N SER A 53 -3.99 4.81 -13.09
CA SER A 53 -3.48 5.71 -12.05
C SER A 53 -2.19 5.19 -11.42
N LEU A 54 -2.10 3.89 -11.15
CA LEU A 54 -0.88 3.28 -10.62
C LEU A 54 0.29 3.35 -11.62
N ARG A 55 0.03 3.12 -12.92
CA ARG A 55 1.06 3.31 -13.95
C ARG A 55 1.50 4.76 -14.08
N ALA A 56 0.56 5.71 -14.02
CA ALA A 56 0.87 7.14 -14.02
C ALA A 56 1.70 7.55 -12.78
N ALA A 57 1.51 6.86 -11.64
CA ALA A 57 2.34 7.01 -10.45
C ALA A 57 3.70 6.29 -10.54
N GLY A 58 4.07 5.74 -11.70
CA GLY A 58 5.35 5.10 -11.96
C GLY A 58 5.43 3.62 -11.57
N VAL A 59 4.29 2.97 -11.24
CA VAL A 59 4.26 1.53 -10.96
C VAL A 59 4.29 0.76 -12.28
N ASN A 60 5.30 -0.09 -12.47
CA ASN A 60 5.38 -0.96 -13.65
C ASN A 60 4.51 -2.20 -13.49
N LEU A 61 3.19 -2.04 -13.62
CA LEU A 61 2.25 -3.14 -13.47
C LEU A 61 2.37 -4.13 -14.66
N PRO A 62 2.42 -5.45 -14.39
CA PRO A 62 2.35 -6.47 -15.44
C PRO A 62 1.03 -6.40 -16.21
N ALA A 63 1.03 -6.95 -17.42
CA ALA A 63 -0.18 -7.08 -18.24
C ALA A 63 -1.08 -8.17 -17.64
N LEU A 64 -1.96 -7.78 -16.72
CA LEU A 64 -2.97 -8.63 -16.10
C LEU A 64 -4.37 -8.18 -16.52
N ASP A 65 -5.27 -9.15 -16.72
CA ASP A 65 -6.68 -8.86 -16.93
C ASP A 65 -7.34 -8.45 -15.61
N VAL A 66 -7.80 -7.20 -15.53
CA VAL A 66 -8.46 -6.64 -14.34
C VAL A 66 -9.76 -7.35 -13.99
N LYS A 67 -10.37 -8.07 -14.94
CA LYS A 67 -11.60 -8.86 -14.71
C LYS A 67 -11.30 -10.31 -14.32
N ALA A 68 -10.04 -10.74 -14.39
CA ALA A 68 -9.67 -12.09 -13.99
C ALA A 68 -9.82 -12.27 -12.48
N ALA A 69 -10.17 -13.50 -12.07
CA ALA A 69 -10.22 -13.88 -10.68
C ALA A 69 -8.82 -13.74 -10.05
N LEU A 70 -8.78 -13.22 -8.82
CA LEU A 70 -7.55 -13.01 -8.09
C LEU A 70 -7.00 -14.33 -7.55
N ASN A 71 -5.73 -14.58 -7.84
CA ASN A 71 -4.97 -15.71 -7.32
C ASN A 71 -3.66 -15.24 -6.69
N GLU A 72 -3.03 -16.09 -5.89
CA GLU A 72 -1.78 -15.77 -5.20
C GLU A 72 -0.67 -15.37 -6.18
N GLY A 73 -0.63 -15.96 -7.37
CA GLY A 73 0.36 -15.62 -8.40
C GLY A 73 0.22 -14.20 -8.92
N ALA A 74 -1.02 -13.73 -9.12
CA ALA A 74 -1.30 -12.36 -9.52
C ALA A 74 -0.95 -11.37 -8.38
N VAL A 75 -1.27 -11.72 -7.13
CA VAL A 75 -0.88 -10.91 -5.96
C VAL A 75 0.63 -10.76 -5.88
N ALA A 76 1.38 -11.87 -5.99
CA ALA A 76 2.84 -11.85 -5.95
C ALA A 76 3.46 -11.00 -7.08
N GLN A 77 2.92 -11.09 -8.30
CA GLN A 77 3.35 -10.27 -9.43
C GLN A 77 3.08 -8.77 -9.22
N ILE A 78 1.89 -8.41 -8.72
CA ILE A 78 1.52 -7.02 -8.41
C ILE A 78 2.38 -6.49 -7.26
N ALA A 79 2.58 -7.29 -6.22
CA ALA A 79 3.44 -6.96 -5.09
C ALA A 79 4.88 -6.67 -5.55
N GLY A 80 5.43 -7.53 -6.42
CA GLY A 80 6.75 -7.33 -7.03
C GLY A 80 6.85 -6.02 -7.83
N ALA A 81 5.81 -5.69 -8.61
CA ALA A 81 5.74 -4.43 -9.36
C ALA A 81 5.70 -3.18 -8.44
N LEU A 82 5.19 -3.34 -7.22
CA LEU A 82 5.16 -2.30 -6.19
C LEU A 82 6.44 -2.25 -5.34
N GLY A 83 7.42 -3.11 -5.64
CA GLY A 83 8.68 -3.22 -4.91
C GLY A 83 8.61 -4.09 -3.65
N LEU A 84 7.51 -4.80 -3.43
CA LEU A 84 7.35 -5.74 -2.33
C LEU A 84 7.89 -7.12 -2.73
N ASN A 85 8.68 -7.74 -1.85
CA ASN A 85 9.16 -9.09 -2.08
C ASN A 85 8.17 -10.10 -1.50
N VAL A 86 7.23 -10.54 -2.33
CA VAL A 86 6.22 -11.54 -1.97
C VAL A 86 6.33 -12.70 -2.95
N SER A 87 6.39 -13.91 -2.42
CA SER A 87 6.42 -15.14 -3.20
C SER A 87 5.36 -16.11 -2.68
N THR A 88 4.76 -16.86 -3.60
CA THR A 88 3.82 -17.94 -3.29
C THR A 88 4.38 -19.26 -3.81
N SER A 89 4.08 -20.34 -3.09
CA SER A 89 4.33 -21.71 -3.58
C SER A 89 3.12 -22.29 -4.34
N ASN A 90 1.97 -21.61 -4.34
CA ASN A 90 0.75 -22.04 -4.99
C ASN A 90 0.12 -20.90 -5.83
N PRO A 91 0.70 -20.58 -7.00
CA PRO A 91 0.29 -19.42 -7.79
C PRO A 91 -1.13 -19.50 -8.36
N GLN A 92 -1.73 -20.70 -8.41
CA GLN A 92 -3.10 -20.92 -8.90
C GLN A 92 -4.14 -20.91 -7.76
N ALA A 93 -3.71 -20.81 -6.50
CA ALA A 93 -4.63 -20.75 -5.37
C ALA A 93 -5.49 -19.48 -5.44
N PRO A 94 -6.81 -19.58 -5.25
CA PRO A 94 -7.69 -18.43 -5.20
C PRO A 94 -7.32 -17.55 -4.00
N PHE A 95 -7.36 -16.23 -4.21
CA PHE A 95 -7.10 -15.25 -3.16
C PHE A 95 -8.41 -14.58 -2.76
N SER A 96 -8.81 -14.75 -1.50
CA SER A 96 -10.09 -14.27 -0.98
C SER A 96 -10.05 -12.80 -0.57
N GLN A 97 -11.23 -12.20 -0.40
CA GLN A 97 -11.36 -10.80 -0.01
C GLN A 97 -10.67 -10.51 1.34
N THR A 98 -10.86 -11.40 2.32
CA THR A 98 -10.20 -11.28 3.63
C THR A 98 -8.68 -11.29 3.51
N GLN A 99 -8.13 -12.07 2.57
CA GLN A 99 -6.69 -12.07 2.32
C GLN A 99 -6.22 -10.79 1.62
N VAL A 100 -7.04 -10.19 0.74
CA VAL A 100 -6.78 -8.87 0.16
C VAL A 100 -6.71 -7.81 1.26
N ASP A 101 -7.72 -7.75 2.12
CA ASP A 101 -7.78 -6.73 3.18
C ASP A 101 -6.60 -6.91 4.16
N ALA A 102 -6.26 -8.15 4.50
CA ALA A 102 -5.09 -8.46 5.32
C ALA A 102 -3.78 -8.06 4.63
N PHE A 103 -3.64 -8.34 3.34
CA PHE A 103 -2.48 -7.94 2.54
C PHE A 103 -2.32 -6.42 2.54
N VAL A 104 -3.37 -5.69 2.17
CA VAL A 104 -3.34 -4.22 2.10
C VAL A 104 -3.05 -3.62 3.47
N SER A 105 -3.68 -4.12 4.54
CA SER A 105 -3.40 -3.67 5.90
C SER A 105 -1.95 -3.94 6.34
N THR A 106 -1.38 -5.09 5.97
CA THR A 106 0.00 -5.47 6.33
C THR A 106 1.01 -4.58 5.60
N PHE A 107 0.77 -4.31 4.32
CA PHE A 107 1.71 -3.59 3.46
C PHE A 107 1.38 -2.11 3.29
N ALA A 108 0.36 -1.56 3.96
CA ALA A 108 -0.09 -0.17 3.81
C ALA A 108 1.06 0.85 3.94
N SER A 109 1.95 0.64 4.92
CA SER A 109 3.09 1.52 5.15
C SER A 109 4.15 1.48 4.04
N GLU A 110 4.27 0.36 3.33
CA GLU A 110 5.20 0.20 2.20
C GLU A 110 4.56 0.68 0.89
N LEU A 111 3.28 0.38 0.68
CA LEU A 111 2.50 0.84 -0.48
C LEU A 111 2.39 2.37 -0.55
N GLY A 112 2.28 3.03 0.61
CA GLY A 112 2.25 4.48 0.74
C GLY A 112 3.60 5.16 0.53
N ARG A 113 4.71 4.43 0.37
CA ARG A 113 6.01 5.04 0.09
C ARG A 113 6.12 5.45 -1.38
N PRO A 114 6.74 6.62 -1.66
CA PRO A 114 7.18 6.97 -3.00
C PRO A 114 8.17 5.91 -3.50
N LEU A 115 7.97 5.40 -4.71
CA LEU A 115 8.89 4.44 -5.32
C LEU A 115 10.28 5.10 -5.51
N PRO A 116 11.40 4.36 -5.30
CA PRO A 116 12.73 4.87 -5.57
C PRO A 116 12.85 5.26 -7.05
N GLY A 117 13.07 6.55 -7.33
CA GLY A 117 13.17 7.07 -8.70
C GLY A 117 11.88 7.66 -9.28
N ALA A 118 10.75 7.60 -8.56
CA ALA A 118 9.59 8.42 -8.90
C ALA A 118 9.91 9.87 -8.53
N THR A 119 10.10 10.73 -9.54
CA THR A 119 10.19 12.18 -9.34
C THR A 119 8.91 12.62 -8.66
N GLN A 120 8.99 12.96 -7.38
CA GLN A 120 7.89 13.55 -6.65
C GLN A 120 7.53 14.85 -7.37
N ASN A 121 6.40 14.89 -8.08
CA ASN A 121 5.78 16.17 -8.41
C ASN A 121 5.20 16.69 -7.09
N PRO A 122 5.74 17.77 -6.49
CA PRO A 122 5.25 18.24 -5.22
C PRO A 122 4.03 19.12 -5.49
N LEU A 123 2.84 18.51 -5.51
CA LEU A 123 1.60 19.28 -5.44
C LEU A 123 0.57 18.63 -4.55
N TRP A 124 0.99 18.25 -3.34
CA TRP A 124 0.07 18.23 -2.20
C TRP A 124 0.86 18.32 -0.89
N THR A 125 0.96 19.53 -0.34
CA THR A 125 1.43 19.75 1.03
C THR A 125 0.22 19.56 1.96
N PRO A 126 0.25 18.61 2.91
CA PRO A 126 -0.72 18.60 3.99
C PRO A 126 -0.56 19.89 4.83
N PRO A 127 -1.66 20.47 5.36
CA PRO A 127 -1.56 21.65 6.21
C PRO A 127 -0.72 21.31 7.45
N PRO A 128 0.18 22.21 7.89
CA PRO A 128 1.01 21.96 9.05
C PRO A 128 0.12 21.78 10.29
N GLN A 129 0.15 20.59 10.87
CA GLN A 129 -0.35 20.34 12.22
C GLN A 129 0.35 21.31 13.17
N SER A 130 -0.39 22.32 13.62
CA SER A 130 0.02 23.23 14.69
C SER A 130 0.22 22.41 15.97
N LYS A 131 1.46 21.98 16.21
CA LYS A 131 1.91 21.46 17.50
C LYS A 131 1.86 22.62 18.49
N GLY A 132 0.76 22.69 19.24
CA GLY A 132 0.63 23.52 20.44
C GLY A 132 1.75 23.19 21.42
N LYS A 133 2.81 24.00 21.38
CA LYS A 133 4.00 23.84 22.20
C LYS A 133 3.77 24.63 23.50
N HIS A 134 3.36 23.94 24.56
CA HIS A 134 3.42 24.47 25.92
C HIS A 134 4.90 24.63 26.35
N LYS A 135 5.27 25.86 26.74
CA LYS A 135 6.39 26.28 27.62
C LYS A 135 6.32 27.83 27.63
N GLY A 136 6.16 28.60 28.71
CA GLY A 136 6.47 28.43 30.13
C GLY A 136 7.31 29.63 30.57
N HIS A 137 6.91 30.34 31.65
CA HIS A 137 7.63 31.41 32.38
C HIS A 137 7.76 32.78 31.66
N THR A 138 7.61 33.98 32.25
CA THR A 138 7.82 34.48 33.63
C THR A 138 7.34 35.94 33.76
N LYS A 139 6.71 36.26 34.90
CA LYS A 139 6.86 37.44 35.80
C LYS A 139 6.88 38.92 35.31
N SER A 140 6.27 39.72 36.19
CA SER A 140 6.48 41.15 36.53
C SER A 140 5.57 42.17 35.82
N GLN A 141 4.59 42.79 36.48
CA GLN A 141 4.62 43.85 37.52
C GLN A 141 4.60 45.26 36.88
N THR A 142 3.56 46.06 37.19
CA THR A 142 3.57 47.42 37.81
C THR A 142 2.34 48.24 37.34
N GLU A 143 1.60 48.81 38.30
CA GLU A 143 0.76 50.04 38.20
C GLU A 143 1.63 51.24 37.69
N PRO A 144 1.16 52.50 37.55
CA PRO A 144 -0.15 53.13 37.76
C PRO A 144 -0.63 53.97 36.55
N MET A 145 -1.81 54.58 36.66
CA MET A 145 -2.11 56.00 36.40
C MET A 145 -3.49 56.32 36.95
#